data_AF-A0A399FC02-F1
#
_entry.id   AF-A0A399FC02-F1
#
_cell.length_a   1.000
_cell.length_b   1.000
_cell.length_c   1.000
_cell.angle_alpha   90.00
_cell.angle_beta   90.00
_cell.angle_gamma   90.00
#
_symmetry.space_group_name_H-M   'P 1'
#
loop_
_entity.id
_entity.type
_entity.pdbx_description
1 polymer ?
#
loop_
_entity_poly.entity_id
_entity_poly.type
_entity_poly.pdbx_seq_one_letter_code
_entity_poly.pdbx_strand_id
1 'polypeptide(L)'
;MATQTINGVEVEISIISSQPTGDSRLSPRELWTVEAVDQVLRKNPQFQARYPGAVLSRVESLRDLGEGEKGRYYLRYQVGEGATEFWGYLAPRPRLDFKRGLVGVVPSDAPPV
;
A
#
# COMPACT_ATOMS: atom_id res chain seq x y z
N MET A 1 14.06 -4.80 -9.33
CA MET A 1 13.13 -4.90 -8.19
C MET A 1 13.98 -4.86 -6.93
N ALA A 2 13.55 -4.12 -5.90
CA ALA A 2 14.25 -4.03 -4.63
C ALA A 2 13.35 -4.46 -3.49
N THR A 3 13.92 -4.71 -2.31
CA THR A 3 13.15 -5.01 -1.11
C THR A 3 13.27 -3.88 -0.08
N GLN A 4 12.19 -3.70 0.67
CA GLN A 4 12.11 -2.71 1.75
C GLN A 4 11.28 -3.28 2.89
N THR A 5 11.67 -2.98 4.12
CA THR A 5 10.89 -3.36 5.30
C THR A 5 9.72 -2.40 5.45
N ILE A 6 8.50 -2.94 5.56
CA ILE A 6 7.24 -2.21 5.77
C ILE A 6 6.52 -2.85 6.94
N ASN A 7 6.23 -2.10 8.01
CA ASN A 7 5.61 -2.66 9.23
C ASN A 7 6.27 -3.96 9.75
N GLY A 8 7.60 -4.06 9.64
CA GLY A 8 8.38 -5.21 10.13
C GLY A 8 8.42 -6.45 9.22
N VAL A 9 7.86 -6.38 8.00
CA VAL A 9 7.98 -7.45 7.00
C VAL A 9 8.80 -6.99 5.80
N GLU A 10 9.58 -7.88 5.20
CA GLU A 10 10.31 -7.60 3.97
C GLU A 10 9.35 -7.69 2.77
N VAL A 11 9.28 -6.62 1.99
CA VAL A 11 8.32 -6.46 0.89
C VAL A 11 9.05 -6.13 -0.40
N GLU A 12 8.65 -6.76 -1.49
CA GLU A 12 9.13 -6.42 -2.83
C GLU A 12 8.55 -5.08 -3.30
N ILE A 13 9.40 -4.17 -3.75
CA ILE A 13 9.03 -2.84 -4.24
C ILE A 13 9.26 -2.75 -5.75
N SER A 14 8.22 -2.29 -6.44
CA SER A 14 8.26 -1.91 -7.84
C SER A 14 7.86 -0.44 -7.99
N ILE A 15 8.73 0.39 -8.55
CA ILE A 15 8.40 1.77 -8.89
C ILE A 15 7.99 1.80 -10.36
N ILE A 16 6.75 2.23 -10.61
CA ILE A 16 6.17 2.32 -11.96
C ILE A 16 6.04 3.82 -12.28
N SER A 17 6.79 4.26 -13.28
CA SER A 17 6.86 5.66 -13.70
C SER A 17 7.22 5.73 -15.19
N SER A 18 6.56 6.63 -15.91
CA SER A 18 6.87 6.96 -17.30
C SER A 18 8.21 7.68 -17.46
N GLN A 19 8.67 8.35 -16.39
CA GLN A 19 9.99 8.97 -16.32
C GLN A 19 10.99 8.04 -15.63
N PRO A 20 12.24 7.95 -16.12
CA PRO A 20 13.30 7.22 -15.44
C PRO A 20 13.63 7.92 -14.12
N THR A 21 13.13 7.39 -13.01
CA THR A 21 13.39 7.95 -11.68
C THR A 21 14.72 7.50 -11.10
N GLY A 22 15.28 6.37 -11.56
CA GLY A 22 16.46 5.72 -10.95
C GLY A 22 16.20 5.13 -9.57
N ASP A 23 15.08 5.48 -8.94
CA ASP A 23 14.66 5.03 -7.63
C ASP A 23 14.12 3.60 -7.67
N SER A 24 14.62 2.78 -6.76
CA SER A 24 14.14 1.42 -6.54
C SER A 24 13.41 1.24 -5.21
N ARG A 25 13.26 2.32 -4.42
CA ARG A 25 12.67 2.29 -3.08
C ARG A 25 11.57 3.34 -2.95
N LEU A 26 10.67 3.10 -2.00
CA LEU A 26 9.65 4.09 -1.63
C LEU A 26 10.32 5.27 -0.92
N SER A 27 9.91 6.49 -1.26
CA SER A 27 10.28 7.68 -0.48
C SER A 27 9.70 7.59 0.94
N PRO A 28 10.19 8.38 1.91
CA PRO A 28 9.64 8.37 3.27
C PRO A 28 8.12 8.59 3.32
N ARG A 29 7.59 9.43 2.42
CA ARG A 29 6.16 9.73 2.35
C ARG A 29 5.34 8.61 1.70
N GLU A 30 5.88 7.99 0.65
CA GLU A 30 5.27 6.81 0.03
C GLU A 30 5.25 5.63 1.01
N LEU A 31 6.37 5.39 1.69
CA LEU A 31 6.51 4.36 2.70
C LEU A 31 5.48 4.56 3.81
N TRP A 32 5.39 5.77 4.37
CA TRP A 32 4.41 6.09 5.40
C TRP A 32 2.96 5.79 4.95
N THR A 33 2.62 6.15 3.71
CA THR A 33 1.28 5.91 3.17
C THR A 33 0.98 4.42 3.05
N VAL A 34 1.94 3.65 2.54
CA VAL A 34 1.82 2.19 2.40
C VAL A 34 1.73 1.51 3.77
N GLU A 35 2.54 1.94 4.75
CA GLU A 35 2.48 1.45 6.12
C GLU A 35 1.13 1.73 6.77
N ALA A 36 0.59 2.94 6.59
CA ALA A 36 -0.72 3.30 7.11
C ALA A 36 -1.84 2.47 6.46
N VAL A 37 -1.78 2.25 5.15
CA VAL A 37 -2.74 1.39 4.42
C VAL A 37 -2.69 -0.05 4.96
N ASP A 38 -1.49 -0.60 5.10
CA ASP A 38 -1.29 -1.95 5.64
C ASP A 38 -1.80 -2.08 7.07
N GLN A 39 -1.54 -1.08 7.93
CA GLN A 39 -2.07 -1.06 9.30
C GLN A 39 -3.60 -1.00 9.33
N VAL A 40 -4.23 -0.20 8.47
CA VAL A 40 -5.70 -0.13 8.38
C VAL A 40 -6.28 -1.48 7.97
N LEU A 41 -5.71 -2.14 6.96
CA LEU A 41 -6.15 -3.47 6.53
C LEU A 41 -5.96 -4.50 7.64
N ARG A 42 -4.76 -4.57 8.24
CA ARG A 42 -4.46 -5.55 9.30
C ARG A 42 -5.29 -5.36 10.56
N LYS A 43 -5.67 -4.13 10.92
CA LYS A 43 -6.54 -3.86 12.08
C LYS A 43 -8.03 -4.09 11.77
N ASN A 44 -8.41 -4.27 10.51
CA ASN A 44 -9.81 -4.42 10.14
C ASN A 44 -10.32 -5.86 10.37
N PRO A 45 -11.38 -6.07 11.17
CA PRO A 45 -11.90 -7.42 11.45
C PRO A 45 -12.36 -8.19 10.22
N GLN A 46 -12.94 -7.50 9.23
CA GLN A 46 -13.41 -8.13 7.99
C GLN A 46 -12.23 -8.60 7.12
N PHE A 47 -11.13 -7.85 7.08
CA PHE A 47 -9.90 -8.28 6.40
C PHE A 47 -9.33 -9.53 7.08
N GLN A 48 -9.19 -9.50 8.41
CA GLN A 48 -8.68 -10.64 9.18
C GLN A 48 -9.55 -11.91 9.01
N ALA A 49 -10.87 -11.75 9.03
CA ALA A 49 -11.80 -12.86 8.84
C ALA A 49 -11.75 -13.44 7.42
N ARG A 50 -11.57 -12.57 6.40
CA ARG A 50 -11.56 -13.00 4.99
C ARG A 50 -10.21 -13.55 4.54
N TYR A 51 -9.13 -13.00 5.06
CA TYR A 51 -7.75 -13.29 4.68
C TYR A 51 -6.91 -13.59 5.92
N PRO A 52 -7.20 -14.68 6.65
CA PRO A 52 -6.47 -15.02 7.85
C PRO A 52 -4.99 -15.27 7.54
N GLY A 53 -4.10 -14.63 8.30
CA GLY A 53 -2.66 -14.76 8.11
C GLY A 53 -2.10 -14.06 6.86
N ALA A 54 -2.85 -13.12 6.26
CA ALA A 54 -2.35 -12.34 5.13
C ALA A 54 -1.07 -11.57 5.47
N VAL A 55 -0.04 -11.71 4.63
CA VAL A 55 1.23 -10.99 4.77
C VAL A 55 1.48 -10.17 3.52
N LEU A 56 1.77 -8.87 3.69
CA LEU A 56 2.14 -7.98 2.59
C LEU A 56 3.43 -8.51 1.94
N SER A 57 3.40 -8.78 0.65
CA SER A 57 4.52 -9.39 -0.08
C SER A 57 5.07 -8.50 -1.19
N ARG A 58 4.23 -7.67 -1.80
CA ARG A 58 4.64 -6.75 -2.87
C ARG A 58 3.87 -5.43 -2.83
N VAL A 59 4.58 -4.36 -3.16
CA VAL A 59 4.02 -3.02 -3.34
C VAL A 59 4.49 -2.43 -4.66
N GLU A 60 3.56 -1.88 -5.42
CA GLU A 60 3.84 -1.10 -6.62
C GLU A 60 3.44 0.36 -6.38
N SER A 61 4.38 1.29 -6.57
CA SER A 61 4.09 2.73 -6.52
C SER A 61 3.98 3.27 -7.95
N LEU A 62 2.76 3.65 -8.34
CA LEU A 62 2.46 4.26 -9.64
C LEU A 62 2.67 5.77 -9.52
N ARG A 63 3.92 6.23 -9.67
CA ARG A 63 4.30 7.63 -9.43
C ARG A 63 3.76 8.62 -10.45
N ASP A 64 3.33 8.13 -11.61
CA ASP A 64 2.60 8.95 -12.60
C ASP A 64 1.22 9.40 -12.08
N LEU A 65 0.69 8.76 -11.02
CA LEU A 65 -0.58 9.11 -10.38
C LEU A 65 -0.36 9.99 -9.14
N GLY A 66 -1.28 10.93 -8.92
CA GLY A 66 -1.27 11.77 -7.72
C GLY A 66 -1.52 10.97 -6.44
N GLU A 67 -0.97 11.39 -5.29
CA GLU A 67 -1.19 10.66 -4.02
C GLU A 67 -2.64 10.60 -3.58
N GLY A 68 -3.45 11.59 -3.97
CA GLY A 68 -4.89 11.62 -3.73
C GLY A 68 -5.69 10.74 -4.69
N GLU A 69 -5.06 10.22 -5.74
CA GLU A 69 -5.73 9.42 -6.75
C GLU A 69 -5.83 7.97 -6.30
N LYS A 70 -7.04 7.42 -6.40
CA LYS A 70 -7.32 6.03 -6.09
C LYS A 70 -6.49 5.16 -7.02
N GLY A 71 -5.66 4.31 -6.46
CA GLY A 71 -4.82 3.42 -7.26
C GLY A 71 -3.36 3.84 -7.37
N ARG A 72 -2.88 4.83 -6.61
CA ARG A 72 -1.45 5.14 -6.61
C ARG A 72 -0.58 4.00 -6.09
N TYR A 73 -0.99 3.37 -4.98
CA TYR A 73 -0.23 2.28 -4.38
C TYR A 73 -0.97 0.98 -4.57
N TYR A 74 -0.37 0.01 -5.24
CA TYR A 74 -0.91 -1.34 -5.33
C TYR A 74 -0.23 -2.23 -4.30
N LEU A 75 -1.01 -2.87 -3.43
CA LEU A 75 -0.52 -3.74 -2.37
C LEU A 75 -1.02 -5.16 -2.64
N ARG A 76 -0.08 -6.11 -2.66
CA ARG A 76 -0.38 -7.53 -2.80
C ARG A 76 0.00 -8.28 -1.53
N TYR A 77 -0.93 -9.08 -1.05
CA TYR A 77 -0.83 -9.88 0.15
C TYR A 77 -0.83 -11.37 -0.22
N GLN A 78 0.08 -12.13 0.36
CA GLN A 78 0.06 -13.59 0.28
C GLN A 78 -0.89 -14.16 1.33
N VAL A 79 -1.76 -15.10 0.95
CA VAL A 79 -2.76 -15.75 1.82
C VAL A 79 -2.83 -17.24 1.50
N GLY A 80 -2.21 -18.08 2.32
CA GLY A 80 -2.03 -19.50 2.00
C GLY A 80 -1.31 -19.68 0.66
N GLU A 81 -1.88 -20.48 -0.23
CA GLU A 81 -1.38 -20.67 -1.60
C GLU A 81 -1.79 -19.56 -2.58
N GLY A 82 -2.72 -18.67 -2.18
CA GLY A 82 -3.26 -17.59 -3.00
C GLY A 82 -2.72 -16.21 -2.64
N ALA A 83 -3.22 -15.19 -3.34
CA ALA A 83 -2.95 -13.79 -3.04
C ALA A 83 -4.24 -12.95 -3.04
N THR A 84 -4.20 -11.82 -2.35
CA THR A 84 -5.24 -10.79 -2.40
C THR A 84 -4.62 -9.40 -2.56
N GLU A 85 -5.38 -8.45 -3.07
CA GLU A 85 -4.85 -7.24 -3.69
C GLU A 85 -5.72 -6.04 -3.32
N PHE A 86 -5.06 -4.93 -2.99
CA PHE A 86 -5.69 -3.69 -2.57
C PHE A 86 -4.96 -2.49 -3.15
N TRP A 87 -5.70 -1.42 -3.40
CA TRP A 87 -5.18 -0.13 -3.80
C TRP A 87 -5.23 0.87 -2.65
N GLY A 88 -4.07 1.40 -2.29
CA GLY A 88 -3.86 2.47 -1.33
C GLY A 88 -3.78 3.85 -1.98
N TYR A 89 -4.25 4.88 -1.27
CA TYR A 89 -4.11 6.29 -1.64
C TYR A 89 -4.33 7.20 -0.41
N LEU A 90 -3.91 8.46 -0.51
CA LEU A 90 -4.24 9.48 0.48
C LEU A 90 -5.67 9.99 0.27
N ALA A 91 -6.41 10.14 1.36
CA ALA A 91 -7.79 10.61 1.33
C ALA A 91 -8.01 11.67 2.43
N PRO A 92 -8.94 12.62 2.25
CA PRO A 92 -9.27 13.60 3.28
C PRO A 92 -9.95 12.98 4.51
N ARG A 93 -10.46 11.74 4.39
CA ARG A 93 -11.08 10.96 5.48
C ARG A 93 -10.72 9.48 5.31
N PRO A 94 -10.66 8.69 6.40
CA PRO A 94 -10.38 7.26 6.29
C PRO A 94 -11.46 6.58 5.45
N ARG A 95 -11.05 5.70 4.52
CA ARG A 95 -11.98 4.96 3.67
C ARG A 95 -11.49 3.55 3.45
N LEU A 96 -12.41 2.58 3.56
CA LEU A 96 -12.14 1.20 3.21
C LEU A 96 -13.33 0.65 2.42
N ASP A 97 -13.09 0.28 1.17
CA ASP A 97 -14.06 -0.31 0.27
C ASP A 97 -13.57 -1.69 -0.16
N PHE A 98 -13.96 -2.71 0.61
CA PHE A 98 -13.56 -4.09 0.36
C PHE A 98 -14.03 -4.63 -0.98
N LYS A 99 -15.21 -4.21 -1.45
CA LYS A 99 -15.75 -4.71 -2.73
C LYS A 99 -14.89 -4.26 -3.90
N ARG A 100 -14.33 -3.06 -3.80
CA ARG A 100 -13.46 -2.47 -4.82
C ARG A 100 -11.96 -2.64 -4.53
N GLY A 101 -11.61 -3.23 -3.38
CA GLY A 101 -10.24 -3.34 -2.91
C GLY A 101 -9.55 -1.98 -2.72
N LEU A 102 -10.25 -0.96 -2.19
CA LEU A 102 -9.68 0.39 -2.04
C LEU A 102 -9.51 0.78 -0.58
N VAL A 103 -8.36 1.39 -0.25
CA VAL A 103 -8.03 1.89 1.08
C VAL A 103 -7.51 3.32 0.97
N GLY A 104 -8.22 4.25 1.61
CA GLY A 104 -7.85 5.65 1.73
C GLY A 104 -7.40 5.96 3.16
N VAL A 105 -6.21 6.53 3.31
CA VAL A 105 -5.64 6.93 4.62
C VAL A 105 -5.48 8.45 4.70
N VAL A 106 -5.64 8.99 5.90
CA VAL A 106 -5.60 10.45 6.12
C VAL A 106 -4.17 10.89 6.35
N PRO A 107 -3.68 11.97 5.70
CA PRO A 107 -2.31 12.42 5.82
C PRO A 107 -1.97 13.14 7.14
N SER A 108 -2.78 13.00 8.20
CA SER A 108 -2.63 13.78 9.44
C SER A 108 -1.23 13.69 10.06
N ASP A 109 -0.53 12.58 9.81
CA ASP A 109 0.84 12.34 10.27
C ASP A 109 1.81 12.02 9.12
N ALA A 110 1.42 12.31 7.87
CA ALA A 110 2.25 12.04 6.70
C ALA A 110 3.45 13.01 6.64
N PRO A 111 4.67 12.53 6.36
CA PRO A 111 5.81 13.39 6.06
C PRO A 111 5.48 14.36 4.91
N PRO A 112 6.00 15.60 4.89
CA PRO A 112 5.81 16.51 3.76
C PRO A 112 6.34 15.91 2.45
N VAL A 113 5.79 16.38 1.31
CA VAL A 113 6.25 16.01 -0.05
C VAL A 113 7.64 16.58 -0.31
#